data_AF-A0AA88W7P6-F1
#
_entry.id   AF-A0AA88W7P6-F1
#
_cell.length_a   1.000
_cell.length_b   1.000
_cell.length_c   1.000
_cell.angle_alpha   90.00
_cell.angle_beta   90.00
_cell.angle_gamma   90.00
#
_symmetry.space_group_name_H-M   'P 1'
#
loop_
_entity.id
_entity.type
_entity.pdbx_description
1 polymer ?
#
loop_
_entity_poly.entity_id
_entity_poly.type
_entity_poly.pdbx_seq_one_letter_code
_entity_poly.pdbx_strand_id
1 'polypeptide(L)'
;MYGVMNEIYAVGSASNDGIHLLDFYPDPSSPCHVDNVEYMDSLPKDNIQRKQNWFVPLSEGVTACASHPLNGTIVAGTKMDPKAFIDDLLQQSSLLMISQKQQPFKGNSDNERLN
;
A
#
# COMPACT_ATOMS: atom_id res chain seq x y z
N MET A 1 13.62 0.90 -21.12
CA MET A 1 13.84 0.78 -19.67
C MET A 1 12.63 1.39 -18.99
N TYR A 2 11.55 0.63 -18.82
CA TYR A 2 10.35 1.13 -18.16
C TYR A 2 10.61 1.10 -16.66
N GLY A 3 10.70 2.28 -16.04
CA GLY A 3 10.67 2.37 -14.58
C GLY A 3 9.33 1.82 -14.13
N VAL A 4 9.35 0.79 -13.29
CA VAL A 4 8.13 0.25 -12.69
C VAL A 4 7.56 1.35 -11.80
N MET A 5 6.52 2.02 -12.27
CA MET A 5 5.72 2.93 -11.44
C MET A 5 5.05 2.07 -10.38
N ASN A 6 5.38 2.31 -9.11
CA ASN A 6 4.67 1.68 -8.02
C ASN A 6 3.37 2.46 -7.82
N GLU A 7 2.31 2.01 -8.49
CA GLU A 7 0.96 2.60 -8.41
C GLU A 7 0.26 2.19 -7.10
N ILE A 8 0.92 2.45 -5.98
CA ILE A 8 0.33 2.25 -4.66
C ILE A 8 -0.46 3.50 -4.30
N TYR A 9 -1.74 3.34 -4.00
CA TYR A 9 -2.60 4.40 -3.51
C TYR A 9 -2.80 4.25 -2.00
N ALA A 10 -2.62 5.35 -1.28
CA ALA A 10 -2.85 5.42 0.16
C ALA A 10 -4.19 6.09 0.45
N VAL A 11 -5.04 5.45 1.25
CA VAL A 11 -6.35 5.97 1.65
C VAL A 11 -6.51 5.87 3.17
N GLY A 12 -6.76 7.00 3.82
CA GLY A 12 -7.06 7.03 5.26
C GLY A 12 -8.36 6.28 5.57
N SER A 13 -8.36 5.49 6.64
CA SER A 13 -9.56 4.76 7.06
C SER A 13 -10.52 5.67 7.83
N ALA A 14 -11.81 5.57 7.51
CA ALA A 14 -12.86 6.32 8.20
C ALA A 14 -13.37 5.61 9.48
N SER A 15 -13.17 4.29 9.57
CA SER A 15 -13.68 3.47 10.68
C SER A 15 -12.59 3.02 11.66
N ASN A 16 -11.33 3.12 11.26
CA ASN A 16 -10.18 2.62 12.01
C ASN A 16 -9.03 3.63 11.97
N ASP A 17 -8.16 3.57 12.97
CA ASP A 17 -6.94 4.37 13.01
C ASP A 17 -5.88 3.74 12.10
N GLY A 18 -5.75 4.26 10.88
CA GLY A 18 -4.77 3.75 9.94
C GLY A 18 -5.02 4.10 8.48
N ILE A 19 -4.26 3.43 7.60
CA ILE A 19 -4.25 3.67 6.15
C ILE A 19 -4.41 2.33 5.42
N HIS A 20 -5.27 2.30 4.42
CA HIS A 20 -5.33 1.23 3.43
C HIS A 20 -4.38 1.56 2.29
N LEU A 21 -3.46 0.64 1.97
CA LEU A 21 -2.68 0.75 0.73
C LEU A 21 -3.21 -0.22 -0.31
N LEU A 22 -3.50 0.35 -1.46
CA LEU A 22 -4.14 -0.30 -2.57
C LEU A 22 -3.14 -0.41 -3.71
N ASP A 23 -2.93 -1.62 -4.21
CA ASP A 23 -2.10 -1.86 -5.39
C ASP A 23 -2.96 -1.68 -6.64
N PHE A 24 -2.70 -0.62 -7.42
CA PHE A 24 -3.36 -0.36 -8.69
C PHE A 24 -2.46 -0.64 -9.90
N TYR A 25 -1.35 -1.36 -9.70
CA TYR A 25 -0.45 -1.71 -10.80
C TYR A 25 -1.24 -2.34 -11.96
N PRO A 26 -1.02 -1.92 -13.23
CA PRO A 26 -1.87 -2.26 -14.37
C PRO A 26 -1.77 -3.73 -14.81
N ASP A 27 -1.11 -4.58 -14.03
CA ASP A 27 -1.01 -6.01 -14.28
C ASP A 27 -2.22 -6.75 -13.67
N PRO A 28 -2.77 -7.76 -14.36
CA PRO A 28 -3.87 -8.57 -13.85
C PRO A 28 -3.60 -9.26 -12.50
N SER A 29 -2.33 -9.46 -12.11
CA SER A 29 -1.97 -9.97 -10.79
C SER A 29 -2.26 -8.99 -9.65
N SER A 30 -2.52 -7.72 -9.96
CA SER A 30 -2.82 -6.70 -8.97
C SER A 30 -4.21 -6.90 -8.35
N PRO A 31 -4.35 -6.83 -7.02
CA PRO A 31 -5.63 -7.03 -6.33
C PRO A 31 -6.72 -5.99 -6.66
N CYS A 32 -6.39 -4.82 -7.22
CA CYS A 32 -7.40 -3.88 -7.73
C CYS A 32 -7.70 -4.03 -9.23
N HIS A 33 -7.05 -4.97 -9.93
CA HIS A 33 -7.32 -5.19 -11.35
C HIS A 33 -8.69 -5.88 -11.54
N VAL A 34 -9.47 -5.40 -12.51
CA VAL A 34 -10.81 -5.96 -12.80
C VAL A 34 -10.77 -7.43 -13.21
N ASP A 35 -9.73 -7.82 -13.95
CA ASP A 35 -9.52 -9.19 -14.41
C ASP A 35 -8.75 -10.08 -13.40
N ASN A 36 -8.51 -9.60 -12.17
CA ASN A 36 -7.74 -10.35 -11.18
C ASN A 36 -8.36 -11.71 -10.82
N VAL A 37 -9.70 -11.80 -10.84
CA VAL A 37 -10.43 -13.02 -10.47
C VAL A 37 -10.13 -14.16 -11.44
N GLU A 38 -10.05 -13.86 -12.74
CA GLU A 38 -9.74 -14.84 -13.78
C GLU A 38 -8.26 -15.29 -13.72
N TYR A 39 -7.37 -14.37 -13.35
CA TYR A 39 -5.96 -14.68 -13.15
C TYR A 39 -5.74 -15.65 -11.98
N MET A 40 -6.46 -15.48 -10.86
CA MET A 40 -6.33 -16.31 -9.67
C MET A 40 -6.78 -17.76 -9.87
N ASP A 41 -7.76 -18.00 -10.74
CA ASP A 41 -8.24 -19.35 -11.07
C ASP A 41 -7.29 -20.10 -12.02
N SER A 42 -6.47 -19.37 -12.77
CA SER A 42 -5.57 -19.93 -13.79
C SER A 42 -4.20 -20.40 -13.26
N LEU A 43 -3.84 -20.08 -12.02
CA LEU A 43 -2.49 -20.31 -11.47
C LEU A 43 -2.43 -21.39 -10.38
N PRO A 44 -1.36 -22.22 -10.36
CA PRO A 44 -1.15 -23.19 -9.29
C PRO A 44 -1.05 -22.50 -7.93
N LYS A 45 -1.84 -22.96 -6.94
CA LYS A 45 -1.96 -22.37 -5.60
C LYS A 45 -0.64 -22.18 -4.84
N ASP A 46 0.41 -22.91 -5.20
CA ASP A 46 1.68 -22.93 -4.48
C ASP A 46 2.70 -21.87 -4.94
N ASN A 47 2.47 -21.20 -6.08
CA ASN A 47 3.42 -20.22 -6.65
C ASN A 47 2.96 -18.76 -6.58
N ILE A 48 1.80 -18.48 -5.98
CA ILE A 48 1.25 -17.13 -5.94
C ILE A 48 1.67 -16.48 -4.62
N GLN A 49 2.73 -15.67 -4.63
CA GLN A 49 2.82 -14.57 -3.67
C GLN A 49 1.59 -13.69 -3.90
N ARG A 50 0.54 -13.92 -3.12
CA ARG A 50 -0.71 -13.16 -3.23
C ARG A 50 -0.40 -11.72 -2.86
N LYS A 51 -0.25 -10.87 -3.88
CA LYS A 51 -0.31 -9.43 -3.68
C LYS A 51 -1.71 -9.11 -3.19
N GLN A 52 -1.80 -8.52 -2.00
CA GLN A 52 -3.05 -8.13 -1.38
C GLN A 52 -2.95 -6.68 -0.97
N ASN A 53 -4.06 -5.96 -1.08
CA ASN A 53 -4.23 -4.67 -0.43
C ASN A 53 -4.01 -4.88 1.07
N TRP A 54 -3.19 -4.04 1.68
CA TRP A 54 -2.84 -4.18 3.10
C TRP A 54 -3.39 -2.99 3.91
N PHE A 55 -3.52 -3.21 5.21
CA PHE A 55 -3.89 -2.16 6.15
C PHE A 55 -2.69 -1.88 7.07
N VAL A 56 -2.32 -0.62 7.18
CA VAL A 56 -1.28 -0.16 8.10
C VAL A 56 -1.99 0.47 9.31
N PRO A 57 -2.02 -0.22 10.46
CA PRO A 57 -2.59 0.35 11.69
C PRO A 57 -1.69 1.49 12.18
N LEU A 58 -2.31 2.57 12.64
CA LEU A 58 -1.64 3.73 13.24
C LEU A 58 -2.18 3.97 14.65
N SER A 59 -1.46 4.78 15.43
CA SER A 59 -1.92 5.21 16.76
C SER A 59 -3.05 6.23 16.72
N GLU A 60 -3.27 6.85 15.56
CA GLU A 60 -4.14 8.00 15.36
C GLU A 60 -4.88 7.90 14.03
N GLY A 61 -6.05 8.56 13.97
CA GLY A 61 -6.82 8.72 12.75
C GLY A 61 -6.11 9.58 11.71
N VAL A 62 -6.33 9.26 10.44
CA VAL A 62 -5.71 9.93 9.29
C VAL A 62 -6.69 10.92 8.66
N THR A 63 -6.24 12.15 8.43
CA THR A 63 -7.05 13.21 7.81
C THR A 63 -6.80 13.35 6.31
N ALA A 64 -5.56 13.13 5.89
CA ALA A 64 -5.16 13.14 4.49
C ALA A 64 -3.92 12.26 4.31
N CYS A 65 -3.75 11.67 3.13
CA CYS A 65 -2.55 10.93 2.79
C CYS A 65 -2.25 11.00 1.29
N ALA A 66 -0.98 10.86 0.95
CA ALA A 66 -0.51 10.78 -0.42
C ALA A 66 0.66 9.82 -0.51
N SER A 67 0.74 9.09 -1.62
CA SER A 67 1.87 8.24 -1.98
C SER A 67 2.71 8.91 -3.07
N HIS A 68 4.02 8.81 -2.94
CA HIS A 68 4.95 9.31 -3.94
C HIS A 68 5.14 8.24 -5.03
N PRO A 69 4.82 8.56 -6.30
CA PRO A 69 4.63 7.56 -7.36
C PRO A 69 5.91 6.80 -7.76
N LEU A 70 7.09 7.38 -7.51
CA LEU A 70 8.37 6.80 -7.92
C LEU A 70 9.01 5.89 -6.87
N ASN A 71 8.83 6.19 -5.59
CA ASN A 71 9.53 5.49 -4.51
C ASN A 71 8.57 4.83 -3.50
N GLY A 72 7.26 5.03 -3.65
CA GLY A 72 6.25 4.44 -2.78
C GLY A 72 6.26 5.02 -1.36
N THR A 73 6.96 6.12 -1.11
CA THR A 73 6.91 6.81 0.18
C THR A 73 5.52 7.39 0.40
N ILE A 74 4.97 7.21 1.59
CA ILE A 74 3.66 7.73 1.94
C ILE A 74 3.81 8.82 2.99
N VAL A 75 3.09 9.91 2.78
CA VAL A 75 2.94 10.99 3.75
C VAL A 75 1.49 11.00 4.20
N ALA A 76 1.26 11.01 5.50
CA ALA A 76 -0.07 11.04 6.09
C ALA A 76 -0.16 12.15 7.15
N GLY A 77 -1.21 12.96 7.07
CA GLY A 77 -1.62 13.85 8.14
C GLY A 77 -2.42 13.08 9.18
N THR A 78 -1.96 13.08 10.42
CA THR A 78 -2.67 12.44 11.54
C THR A 78 -3.32 13.48 12.42
N LYS A 79 -4.45 13.10 13.03
CA LYS A 79 -5.12 13.87 14.06
C LYS A 79 -4.75 13.26 15.40
N MET A 80 -4.06 14.03 16.25
CA MET A 80 -3.88 13.62 17.64
C MET A 80 -5.24 13.52 18.34
N ASP A 81 -5.50 12.37 18.93
CA ASP A 81 -6.67 12.14 19.75
C ASP A 81 -6.52 12.90 21.09
N PRO A 82 -7.50 13.71 21.50
CA PRO A 82 -7.46 14.50 22.74
C PRO A 82 -7.59 13.64 24.02
N LYS A 83 -7.30 12.33 23.99
CA LYS A 83 -7.29 11.47 25.19
C LYS A 83 -6.11 11.76 26.12
N ALA A 84 -5.13 12.55 25.68
CA ALA A 84 -4.13 13.14 26.56
C ALA A 84 -4.77 14.34 27.29
N PHE A 85 -5.21 14.08 28.52
CA PHE A 85 -5.63 15.05 29.53
C PHE A 85 -4.89 16.40 29.42
N ILE A 86 -5.63 17.48 29.13
CA ILE A 86 -5.71 18.77 29.86
C ILE A 86 -6.29 19.83 28.93
N ASP A 87 -7.06 20.72 29.54
CA ASP A 87 -7.76 21.86 28.98
C ASP A 87 -6.93 22.68 27.96
N ASP A 88 -7.64 23.17 26.95
CA ASP A 88 -7.23 24.18 25.96
C ASP A 88 -6.49 23.72 24.69
N LEU A 89 -7.30 23.41 23.68
CA LEU A 89 -7.21 23.87 22.29
C LEU A 89 -5.82 23.98 21.61
N LEU A 90 -5.14 22.85 21.42
CA LEU A 90 -4.29 22.67 20.25
C LEU A 90 -4.56 21.27 19.69
N GLN A 91 -5.36 21.21 18.62
CA GLN A 91 -5.46 20.03 17.78
C GLN A 91 -4.13 19.87 17.05
N GLN A 92 -3.14 19.30 17.74
CA GLN A 92 -1.81 19.11 17.19
C GLN A 92 -1.95 18.07 16.08
N SER A 93 -1.84 18.55 14.84
CA SER A 93 -1.79 17.70 13.66
C SER A 93 -0.35 17.32 13.42
N SER A 94 -0.08 16.07 13.10
CA SER A 94 1.27 15.60 12.81
C SER A 94 1.36 15.08 11.38
N LEU A 95 2.58 15.03 10.85
CA LEU A 95 2.87 14.39 9.57
C LEU A 95 3.68 13.12 9.83
N LEU A 96 3.13 11.98 9.43
CA LEU A 96 3.80 10.69 9.45
C LEU A 96 4.34 10.38 8.05
N MET A 97 5.61 9.98 7.98
CA MET A 97 6.25 9.53 6.75
C MET A 97 6.52 8.03 6.84
N ILE A 98 5.92 7.25 5.95
CA ILE A 98 6.07 5.79 5.87
C ILE A 98 6.87 5.47 4.61
N SER A 99 8.08 4.96 4.78
CA SER A 99 8.87 4.47 3.66
C SER A 99 8.50 3.03 3.35
N GLN A 100 7.98 2.76 2.17
CA GLN A 100 7.86 1.39 1.68
C GLN A 100 9.23 0.86 1.30
N LYS A 101 9.60 -0.32 1.84
CA LYS A 101 10.76 -1.05 1.35
C LYS A 101 10.35 -1.76 0.06
N GLN A 102 10.86 -1.29 -1.08
CA GLN A 102 10.68 -2.00 -2.35
C GLN A 102 11.31 -3.39 -2.20
N GLN A 103 10.49 -4.44 -2.20
CA GLN A 103 11.02 -5.77 -2.46
C GLN A 103 11.19 -5.88 -3.97
N PRO A 104 12.41 -6.08 -4.49
CA PRO A 104 12.58 -6.30 -5.92
C PRO A 104 11.78 -7.54 -6.32
N PHE A 105 10.90 -7.38 -7.30
CA PHE A 105 10.20 -8.49 -7.91
C PHE A 105 11.26 -9.41 -8.53
N LYS A 106 11.53 -10.56 -7.90
CA LYS A 106 12.43 -11.56 -8.45
C LYS A 106 11.66 -12.28 -9.54
N GLY A 107 11.74 -11.76 -10.77
CA GLY A 107 11.23 -12.45 -11.95
C GLY A 107 11.82 -13.86 -11.98
N ASN A 108 10.95 -14.87 -12.05
CA ASN A 108 11.38 -16.26 -12.08
C ASN A 108 12.06 -16.50 -13.44
N SER A 109 13.39 -16.43 -13.47
CA SER A 109 14.21 -16.68 -14.65
C SER A 109 14.45 -18.18 -14.82
N ASP A 110 13.38 -18.95 -14.94
CA ASP A 110 13.46 -20.37 -15.27
C ASP A 110 12.75 -20.54 -16.62
N ASN A 111 13.45 -20.25 -17.72
CA ASN A 111 13.12 -20.75 -19.07
C ASN A 111 14.18 -20.32 -20.12
N GLU A 112 15.44 -20.73 -19.96
CA GLU A 112 16.38 -20.83 -21.10
C GLU A 112 17.44 -21.92 -20.83
N ARG A 113 17.02 -23.20 -20.81
CA ARG A 113 17.92 -24.34 -21.13
C ARG A 113 17.13 -25.48 -21.78
N LEU A 114 16.70 -25.24 -23.01
CA LEU A 114 16.53 -26.30 -24.00
C LEU A 114 17.45 -25.96 -25.18
N ASN A 115 18.59 -26.65 -25.20
CA ASN A 115 19.34 -27.06 -26.39
C ASN A 115 20.26 -28.21 -25.95
#